data_AF-A0A7Z9I6W6-F1
#
_entry.id   AF-A0A7Z9I6W6-F1
#
_cell.length_a   1.000
_cell.length_b   1.000
_cell.length_c   1.000
_cell.angle_alpha   90.00
_cell.angle_beta   90.00
_cell.angle_gamma   90.00
#
_symmetry.space_group_name_H-M   'P 1'
#
loop_
_entity.id
_entity.type
_entity.pdbx_description
1 polymer ?
#
loop_
_entity_poly.entity_id
_entity_poly.type
_entity_poly.pdbx_seq_one_letter_code
_entity_poly.pdbx_strand_id
1 'polypeptide(L)'
;MIFKRQYIIFLVSNVFVVLLLVFVANRAYAGDSINVPEDFKSINEAIAAASRFDTVIVASGSYKENIFITQPVNIVAIEQVKL
;
A
#
# COMPACT_ATOMS: atom_id res chain seq x y z
N MET A 1 -6.72 45.71 23.11
CA MET A 1 -5.75 45.13 22.14
C MET A 1 -5.42 43.66 22.41
N ILE A 2 -5.53 43.15 23.65
CA ILE A 2 -5.16 41.76 24.04
C ILE A 2 -6.16 40.69 23.54
N PHE A 3 -7.47 40.97 23.54
CA PHE A 3 -8.50 40.01 23.10
C PHE A 3 -8.40 39.62 21.62
N LYS A 4 -8.09 40.58 20.71
CA LYS A 4 -7.90 40.28 19.28
C LYS A 4 -6.63 39.45 19.03
N ARG A 5 -5.57 39.65 19.83
CA ARG A 5 -4.32 38.88 19.73
C ARG A 5 -4.51 37.43 20.18
N GLN A 6 -5.27 37.20 21.27
CA GLN A 6 -5.56 35.86 21.75
C GLN A 6 -6.38 35.04 20.75
N TYR A 7 -7.36 35.67 20.10
CA TYR A 7 -8.15 35.02 19.04
C TYR A 7 -7.28 34.60 17.84
N ILE A 8 -6.34 35.46 17.43
CA ILE A 8 -5.41 35.15 16.34
C ILE A 8 -4.51 33.95 16.71
N ILE A 9 -3.97 33.90 17.93
CA ILE A 9 -3.13 32.77 18.38
C ILE A 9 -3.93 31.46 18.39
N PHE A 10 -5.17 31.49 18.87
CA PHE A 10 -6.04 30.32 18.87
C PHE A 10 -6.36 29.84 17.45
N LEU A 11 -6.66 30.77 16.53
CA LEU A 11 -6.91 30.46 15.12
C LEU A 11 -5.68 29.83 14.46
N VAL A 12 -4.48 30.42 14.65
CA VAL A 12 -3.22 29.90 14.10
C VAL A 12 -2.92 28.51 14.66
N SER A 13 -3.10 28.29 15.96
CA SER A 13 -2.94 26.98 16.58
C SER A 13 -3.90 25.94 15.98
N ASN A 14 -5.17 26.29 15.81
CA ASN A 14 -6.16 25.39 15.21
C ASN A 14 -5.82 25.05 13.75
N VAL A 15 -5.43 26.05 12.96
CA VAL A 15 -4.98 25.85 11.57
C VAL A 15 -3.76 24.94 11.52
N PHE A 16 -2.80 25.12 12.43
CA PHE A 16 -1.62 24.27 12.51
C PHE A 16 -1.99 22.82 12.87
N VAL A 17 -2.94 22.63 13.79
CA VAL A 17 -3.46 21.30 14.13
C VAL A 17 -4.16 20.65 12.92
N VAL A 18 -4.98 21.40 12.18
CA VAL A 18 -5.64 20.88 10.97
C VAL A 18 -4.60 20.52 9.90
N LEU A 19 -3.57 21.33 9.71
CA LEU A 19 -2.48 21.03 8.77
C LEU A 19 -1.71 19.77 9.18
N LEU A 20 -1.44 19.59 10.48
CA LEU A 20 -0.85 18.36 11.01
C LEU A 20 -1.74 17.14 10.75
N LEU A 21 -3.05 17.26 10.96
CA LEU A 21 -4.00 16.17 10.70
C LEU A 21 -4.03 15.78 9.22
N VAL A 22 -4.04 16.77 8.31
CA VAL A 22 -3.98 16.51 6.86
C VAL A 22 -2.66 15.83 6.47
N PHE A 23 -1.54 16.26 7.04
CA PHE A 23 -0.24 15.65 6.78
C PHE A 23 -0.18 14.19 7.26
N VAL A 24 -0.70 13.89 8.45
CA VAL A 24 -0.77 12.52 8.99
C VAL A 24 -1.74 11.63 8.20
N ALA A 25 -2.81 12.22 7.67
CA ALA A 25 -3.79 11.53 6.83
C ALA A 25 -3.28 11.25 5.40
N ASN A 26 -2.26 11.98 4.94
CA ASN A 26 -1.66 11.77 3.63
C ASN A 26 -0.75 10.53 3.67
N ARG A 27 -1.38 9.35 3.64
CA ARG A 27 -0.70 8.07 3.49
C ARG A 27 -0.44 7.85 2.01
N ALA A 28 0.82 7.74 1.61
CA ALA A 28 1.14 7.14 0.33
C ALA A 28 0.68 5.67 0.40
N TYR A 29 -0.33 5.32 -0.39
CA TYR A 29 -0.69 3.92 -0.59
C TYR A 29 0.42 3.27 -1.42
N ALA A 30 1.42 2.72 -0.72
CA ALA A 30 2.26 1.70 -1.31
C ALA A 30 1.41 0.43 -1.41
N GLY A 31 1.36 -0.20 -2.59
CA GLY A 31 0.69 -1.48 -2.72
C GLY A 31 1.36 -2.55 -1.87
N ASP A 32 0.59 -3.55 -1.49
CA ASP A 32 1.05 -4.64 -0.64
C ASP A 32 1.83 -5.69 -1.44
N SER A 33 2.66 -6.47 -0.75
CA SER A 33 3.38 -7.60 -1.33
C SER A 33 2.63 -8.90 -1.06
N ILE A 34 2.21 -9.60 -2.13
CA ILE A 34 1.52 -10.88 -2.04
C ILE A 34 2.48 -11.99 -2.47
N ASN A 35 2.81 -12.90 -1.56
CA ASN A 35 3.82 -13.94 -1.77
C ASN A 35 3.18 -15.25 -2.20
N VAL A 36 3.69 -15.82 -3.29
CA VAL A 36 3.30 -17.16 -3.76
C VAL A 36 4.52 -18.07 -3.59
N PRO A 37 4.42 -19.21 -2.87
CA PRO A 37 3.18 -19.87 -2.43
C PRO A 37 2.72 -19.56 -0.99
N GLU A 38 3.38 -18.62 -0.29
CA GLU A 38 3.21 -18.40 1.15
C GLU A 38 1.82 -17.88 1.53
N ASP A 39 1.34 -16.83 0.86
CA ASP A 39 0.02 -16.24 1.06
C ASP A 39 -1.06 -16.99 0.24
N PHE A 40 -0.72 -17.35 -1.01
CA PHE A 40 -1.60 -18.08 -1.92
C PHE A 40 -0.84 -19.18 -2.65
N LYS A 41 -1.46 -20.36 -2.81
CA LYS A 41 -0.82 -21.50 -3.49
C LYS A 41 -0.81 -21.38 -5.01
N SER A 42 -1.70 -20.57 -5.58
CA SER A 42 -1.84 -20.32 -7.01
C SER A 42 -1.53 -18.87 -7.33
N ILE A 43 -0.88 -18.63 -8.47
CA ILE A 43 -0.60 -17.29 -8.97
C ILE A 43 -1.91 -16.58 -9.33
N ASN A 44 -2.92 -17.29 -9.84
CA ASN A 44 -4.22 -16.69 -10.16
C ASN A 44 -4.99 -16.25 -8.91
N GLU A 45 -4.92 -17.01 -7.81
CA GLU A 45 -5.51 -16.59 -6.53
C GLU A 45 -4.87 -15.29 -6.04
N ALA A 46 -3.53 -15.20 -6.13
CA ALA A 46 -2.81 -13.98 -5.79
C ALA A 46 -3.18 -12.78 -6.70
N ILE A 47 -3.34 -13.00 -8.02
CA ILE A 47 -3.78 -11.95 -8.96
C ILE A 47 -5.20 -11.48 -8.64
N ALA A 48 -6.11 -12.40 -8.31
CA ALA A 48 -7.49 -12.08 -7.98
C ALA A 48 -7.60 -11.34 -6.63
N ALA A 49 -6.69 -11.61 -5.69
CA ALA A 49 -6.60 -10.91 -4.42
C ALA A 49 -5.89 -9.55 -4.51
N ALA A 50 -5.01 -9.38 -5.49
CA ALA A 50 -4.25 -8.14 -5.68
C ALA A 50 -5.17 -6.94 -5.90
N SER A 51 -4.88 -5.85 -5.23
CA SER A 51 -5.45 -4.53 -5.49
C SER A 51 -4.52 -3.69 -6.36
N ARG A 52 -4.99 -2.51 -6.77
CA ARG A 52 -4.20 -1.58 -7.57
C ARG A 52 -2.93 -1.21 -6.80
N PHE A 53 -1.78 -1.30 -7.49
CA PHE A 53 -0.41 -1.07 -6.98
C PHE A 53 0.23 -2.22 -6.22
N ASP A 54 -0.51 -3.30 -5.91
CA ASP A 54 0.08 -4.47 -5.25
C ASP A 54 1.05 -5.19 -6.18
N THR A 55 1.97 -5.93 -5.56
CA THR A 55 2.98 -6.73 -6.26
C THR A 55 2.88 -8.19 -5.84
N VAL A 56 2.58 -9.05 -6.81
CA VAL A 56 2.60 -10.51 -6.63
C VAL A 56 4.04 -10.98 -6.77
N ILE A 57 4.62 -11.45 -5.68
CA ILE A 57 5.97 -11.99 -5.59
C ILE A 57 5.88 -13.50 -5.71
N VAL A 58 6.40 -14.05 -6.80
CA VAL A 58 6.37 -15.49 -7.08
C VAL A 58 7.73 -16.08 -6.75
N ALA A 59 7.78 -16.91 -5.70
CA ALA A 59 8.95 -17.70 -5.36
C ALA A 59 9.28 -18.71 -6.46
N SER A 60 10.57 -18.98 -6.66
CA SER A 60 11.06 -20.05 -7.53
C SER A 60 10.34 -21.39 -7.28
N GLY A 61 9.69 -21.92 -8.30
CA GLY A 61 8.90 -23.14 -8.22
C GLY A 61 8.29 -23.54 -9.56
N SER A 62 7.65 -24.72 -9.59
CA SER A 62 6.92 -25.20 -10.77
C SER A 62 5.43 -24.97 -10.57
N TYR A 63 4.86 -24.02 -11.32
CA TYR A 63 3.42 -23.71 -11.31
C TYR A 63 2.84 -24.12 -12.66
N LYS A 64 1.89 -25.07 -12.65
CA LYS A 64 1.21 -25.56 -13.86
C LYS A 64 -0.21 -25.03 -13.90
N GLU A 65 -0.36 -23.81 -14.39
CA GLU A 65 -1.66 -23.14 -14.53
C GLU A 65 -1.65 -22.15 -15.70
N ASN A 66 -2.83 -21.78 -16.19
CA ASN A 66 -2.99 -20.69 -17.15
C ASN A 66 -3.17 -19.39 -16.38
N ILE A 67 -2.41 -18.34 -16.71
CA ILE A 67 -2.48 -17.05 -16.00
C ILE A 67 -3.50 -16.13 -16.67
N PHE A 68 -4.48 -15.66 -15.89
CA PHE A 68 -5.51 -14.72 -16.35
C PHE A 68 -5.28 -13.33 -15.75
N ILE A 69 -4.83 -12.39 -16.58
CA ILE A 69 -4.61 -10.99 -16.17
C ILE A 69 -5.83 -10.16 -16.58
N THR A 70 -6.75 -9.93 -15.64
CA THR A 70 -8.00 -9.18 -15.87
C THR A 70 -7.91 -7.71 -15.44
N GLN A 71 -6.85 -7.36 -14.71
CA GLN A 71 -6.59 -6.02 -14.19
C GLN A 71 -5.09 -5.71 -14.19
N PRO A 72 -4.69 -4.42 -14.14
CA PRO A 72 -3.28 -4.05 -14.01
C PRO A 72 -2.70 -4.60 -12.70
N VAL A 73 -1.66 -5.41 -12.80
CA VAL A 73 -0.98 -6.06 -11.66
C VAL A 73 0.52 -6.15 -11.93
N ASN A 74 1.33 -6.03 -10.89
CA ASN A 74 2.77 -6.29 -10.97
C ASN A 74 3.05 -7.73 -10.54
N ILE A 75 3.78 -8.48 -11.35
CA ILE A 75 4.19 -9.85 -11.03
C ILE A 75 5.71 -9.91 -11.15
N VAL A 76 6.36 -10.33 -10.08
CA VAL A 76 7.83 -10.42 -10.00
C VAL A 76 8.21 -11.81 -9.54
N ALA A 77 9.05 -12.49 -10.30
CA ALA A 77 9.64 -13.75 -9.89
C ALA A 77 10.91 -13.48 -9.07
N ILE A 78 11.08 -14.18 -7.95
CA ILE A 78 12.29 -14.11 -7.12
C ILE A 78 12.84 -15.52 -6.84
N GLU A 79 14.17 -15.63 -6.84
CA GLU A 79 14.82 -16.76 -6.19
C GLU A 79 14.76 -16.55 -4.68
N GLN A 80 14.13 -17.47 -3.97
CA GLN A 80 14.08 -17.42 -2.50
C GLN A 80 15.49 -17.69 -1.97
N VAL A 81 16.14 -16.66 -1.41
CA VAL A 81 17.32 -16.86 -0.58
C VAL A 81 16.84 -17.50 0.72
N LYS A 82 16.89 -18.83 0.77
CA LYS A 82 16.56 -19.59 1.97
C LYS A 82 17.64 -19.28 3.03
N LEU A 83 17.29 -18.44 4.00
CA LEU A 83 18.13 -18.15 5.18
C LEU A 83 18.36 -19.43 6.00
#